data_AF-A0A017SX93-F1
#
_entry.id   AF-A0A017SX93-F1
#
_cell.length_a   1.000
_cell.length_b   1.000
_cell.length_c   1.000
_cell.angle_alpha   90.00
_cell.angle_beta   90.00
_cell.angle_gamma   90.00
#
_symmetry.space_group_name_H-M   'P 1'
#
loop_
_entity.id
_entity.type
_entity.pdbx_description
1 polymer ?
#
loop_
_entity_poly.entity_id
_entity_poly.type
_entity_poly.pdbx_seq_one_letter_code
_entity_poly.pdbx_strand_id
1 'polypeptide(L)'
;MHDDPPTSSGEEEEETPTKPGEEPFVPPERVTVEILDALVQPWMADKTMWDGLDSASLEDVQQLAEALAGASPYVTAFDFLAGLANSAYAPPDPYAWAEVWQDGAWVSAIELCSMGNNDEDTFAPVWPGSPEYGYAKGWSGVRVTPDMRIRTTILDEDFSEHDSIGVVDLNYDDVIAALKAKDVLPIRVDNQGQGQVLFLSISVLPE
;
A
#
# COMPACT_ATOMS: atom_id res chain seq x y z
N MET A 1 -49.62 33.19 4.21
CA MET A 1 -48.95 32.53 3.08
C MET A 1 -47.99 31.55 3.71
N HIS A 2 -48.38 30.28 3.75
CA HIS A 2 -47.55 29.19 4.26
C HIS A 2 -46.91 28.55 3.03
N ASP A 3 -45.59 28.67 2.93
CA ASP A 3 -44.79 27.98 1.92
C ASP A 3 -44.48 26.58 2.44
N ASP A 4 -45.01 25.57 1.75
CA ASP A 4 -44.68 24.17 1.99
C ASP A 4 -43.27 23.85 1.46
N PRO A 5 -42.47 23.04 2.17
CA PRO A 5 -41.14 22.64 1.71
C PRO A 5 -41.22 21.66 0.53
N PRO A 6 -40.24 21.69 -0.40
CA PRO A 6 -40.20 20.78 -1.53
C PRO A 6 -39.96 19.34 -1.06
N THR A 7 -40.87 18.46 -1.44
CA THR A 7 -40.72 17.00 -1.34
C THR A 7 -39.53 16.55 -2.18
N SER A 8 -38.52 15.99 -1.51
CA SER A 8 -37.40 15.26 -2.12
C SER A 8 -37.96 14.05 -2.87
N SER A 9 -37.83 14.07 -4.19
CA SER A 9 -38.05 12.92 -5.07
C SER A 9 -36.92 11.93 -4.82
N GLY A 10 -37.25 10.79 -4.21
CA GLY A 10 -36.33 9.67 -4.09
C GLY A 10 -35.90 9.20 -5.47
N GLU A 11 -34.63 9.39 -5.78
CA GLU A 11 -33.98 8.72 -6.91
C GLU A 11 -33.85 7.25 -6.50
N GLU A 12 -34.68 6.40 -7.09
CA GLU A 12 -34.52 4.95 -7.03
C GLU A 12 -33.18 4.62 -7.71
N GLU A 13 -32.19 4.19 -6.93
CA GLU A 13 -30.93 3.68 -7.44
C GLU A 13 -31.24 2.46 -8.32
N GLU A 14 -31.14 2.64 -9.64
CA GLU A 14 -31.34 1.60 -10.63
C GLU A 14 -30.21 0.57 -10.48
N GLU A 15 -30.51 -0.56 -9.83
CA GLU A 15 -29.58 -1.70 -9.75
C GLU A 15 -29.20 -2.11 -11.17
N THR A 16 -27.97 -1.80 -11.58
CA THR A 16 -27.44 -2.23 -12.89
C THR A 16 -27.52 -3.74 -12.98
N PRO A 17 -28.26 -4.30 -13.96
CA PRO A 17 -28.45 -5.74 -14.06
C PRO A 17 -27.11 -6.42 -14.33
N THR A 18 -26.72 -7.32 -13.42
CA THR A 18 -25.58 -8.23 -13.58
C THR A 18 -25.68 -8.94 -14.93
N LYS A 19 -24.57 -8.97 -15.69
CA LYS A 19 -24.49 -9.68 -16.97
C LYS A 19 -25.02 -11.11 -16.79
N PRO A 20 -25.97 -11.58 -17.62
CA PRO A 20 -26.49 -12.93 -17.50
C PRO A 20 -25.37 -13.97 -17.62
N GLY A 21 -25.10 -14.70 -16.54
CA GLY A 21 -24.19 -15.86 -16.52
C GLY A 21 -22.91 -15.72 -15.68
N GLU A 22 -22.66 -14.59 -15.02
CA GLU A 22 -21.56 -14.49 -14.06
C GLU A 22 -22.05 -14.88 -12.67
N GLU A 23 -21.58 -16.01 -12.14
CA GLU A 23 -21.89 -16.39 -10.76
C GLU A 23 -21.32 -15.34 -9.79
N PRO A 24 -22.07 -14.95 -8.74
CA PRO A 24 -21.58 -13.99 -7.76
C PRO A 24 -20.31 -14.52 -7.10
N PHE A 25 -19.27 -13.69 -7.04
CA PHE A 25 -18.04 -14.03 -6.36
C PHE A 25 -18.31 -14.24 -4.86
N VAL A 26 -18.03 -15.44 -4.37
CA VAL A 26 -18.08 -15.78 -2.94
C VAL A 26 -16.64 -15.91 -2.45
N PRO A 27 -16.17 -15.01 -1.56
CA PRO A 27 -14.84 -15.14 -0.98
C PRO A 27 -14.72 -16.41 -0.14
N PRO A 28 -13.53 -17.04 -0.11
CA PRO A 28 -13.24 -18.15 0.80
C PRO A 28 -13.31 -17.63 2.24
N GLU A 29 -13.55 -18.54 3.20
CA GLU A 29 -13.55 -18.18 4.63
C GLU A 29 -12.16 -17.71 5.09
N ARG A 30 -11.11 -18.27 4.50
CA ARG A 30 -9.72 -18.01 4.84
C ARG A 30 -8.85 -17.82 3.60
N VAL A 31 -7.79 -17.04 3.79
CA VAL A 31 -6.79 -16.75 2.77
C VAL A 31 -5.39 -16.80 3.37
N THR A 32 -4.41 -17.08 2.51
CA THR A 32 -3.03 -16.67 2.71
C THR A 32 -2.88 -15.25 2.16
N VAL A 33 -2.23 -14.36 2.92
CA VAL A 33 -1.90 -13.00 2.48
C VAL A 33 -0.40 -12.80 2.60
N GLU A 34 0.23 -12.24 1.57
CA GLU A 34 1.63 -11.81 1.57
C GLU A 34 1.74 -10.34 1.17
N ILE A 35 2.66 -9.62 1.81
CA ILE A 35 3.08 -8.25 1.48
C ILE A 35 4.48 -8.36 0.87
N LEU A 36 4.64 -7.94 -0.38
CA LEU A 36 5.81 -8.32 -1.17
C LEU A 36 6.81 -7.18 -1.35
N ASP A 37 6.31 -5.98 -1.63
CA ASP A 37 7.12 -4.80 -1.91
C ASP A 37 6.30 -3.52 -1.64
N ALA A 38 6.98 -2.39 -1.71
CA ALA A 38 6.37 -1.06 -1.69
C ALA A 38 7.00 -0.16 -2.74
N LEU A 39 6.30 0.92 -3.11
CA LEU A 39 6.91 2.09 -3.75
C LEU A 39 6.88 3.25 -2.77
N VAL A 40 8.03 3.84 -2.52
CA VAL A 40 8.25 4.95 -1.59
C VAL A 40 8.51 6.23 -2.38
N GLN A 41 7.91 7.32 -1.93
CA GLN A 41 8.12 8.64 -2.49
C GLN A 41 9.59 9.06 -2.31
N PRO A 42 10.23 9.73 -3.29
CA PRO A 42 11.67 9.92 -3.25
C PRO A 42 12.13 11.12 -2.38
N TRP A 43 11.21 11.69 -1.61
CA TRP A 43 11.44 12.80 -0.69
C TRP A 43 10.43 12.76 0.46
N MET A 44 10.78 13.40 1.55
CA MET A 44 9.94 13.59 2.73
C MET A 44 8.76 14.53 2.47
N ALA A 45 7.81 14.60 3.40
CA ALA A 45 6.59 15.41 3.24
C ALA A 45 6.88 16.90 2.94
N ASP A 46 7.96 17.46 3.46
CA ASP A 46 8.44 18.82 3.24
C ASP A 46 9.33 19.00 2.00
N LYS A 47 9.50 17.92 1.22
CA LYS A 47 10.27 17.82 -0.03
C LYS A 47 11.79 17.77 0.14
N THR A 48 12.32 17.62 1.35
CA THR A 48 13.74 17.26 1.49
C THR A 48 13.97 15.81 1.11
N MET A 49 15.18 15.47 0.65
CA MET A 49 15.57 14.07 0.42
C MET A 49 15.61 13.31 1.75
N TRP A 50 15.63 11.97 1.68
CA TRP A 50 15.75 11.09 2.84
C TRP A 50 17.16 11.21 3.44
N ASP A 51 18.17 10.62 2.80
CA ASP A 51 19.56 10.67 3.26
C ASP A 51 20.38 11.84 2.70
N GLY A 52 19.70 12.83 2.11
CA GLY A 52 20.30 13.92 1.36
C GLY A 52 20.09 15.29 1.99
N LEU A 53 21.00 16.23 1.71
CA LEU A 53 20.87 17.62 2.15
C LEU A 53 20.05 18.50 1.19
N ASP A 54 19.74 17.98 0.01
CA ASP A 54 19.02 18.69 -1.03
C ASP A 54 17.50 18.49 -0.91
N SER A 55 16.76 19.21 -1.75
CA SER A 55 15.31 19.08 -1.85
C SER A 55 14.92 18.67 -3.27
N ALA A 56 13.78 18.00 -3.38
CA ALA A 56 13.20 17.64 -4.66
C ALA A 56 12.95 18.89 -5.51
N SER A 57 13.31 18.81 -6.80
CA SER A 57 12.98 19.89 -7.72
C SER A 57 11.46 19.95 -7.94
N LEU A 58 10.94 21.14 -8.26
CA LEU A 58 9.52 21.29 -8.60
C LEU A 58 9.14 20.47 -9.84
N GLU A 59 10.08 20.30 -10.76
CA GLU A 59 9.91 19.49 -11.96
C GLU A 59 9.69 18.02 -11.61
N ASP A 60 10.54 17.45 -10.74
CA ASP A 60 10.41 16.06 -10.30
C ASP A 60 9.10 15.82 -9.53
N VAL A 61 8.69 16.78 -8.69
CA VAL A 61 7.40 16.73 -8.00
C VAL A 61 6.23 16.69 -8.98
N GLN A 62 6.29 17.48 -10.06
CA GLN A 62 5.25 17.49 -11.09
C GLN A 62 5.26 16.19 -11.90
N GLN A 63 6.44 15.68 -12.28
CA GLN A 63 6.55 14.42 -13.03
C GLN A 63 6.02 13.22 -12.23
N LEU A 64 6.30 13.14 -10.92
CA LEU A 64 5.71 12.10 -10.08
C LEU A 64 4.18 12.22 -10.01
N ALA A 65 3.66 13.45 -9.85
CA ALA A 65 2.22 13.67 -9.82
C ALA A 65 1.54 13.26 -11.14
N GLU A 66 2.17 13.54 -12.28
CA GLU A 66 1.71 13.10 -13.61
C GLU A 66 1.76 11.58 -13.75
N ALA A 67 2.83 10.93 -13.28
CA ALA A 67 2.96 9.47 -13.27
C ALA A 67 1.82 8.82 -12.47
N LEU A 68 1.53 9.35 -11.27
CA LEU A 68 0.45 8.88 -10.41
C LEU A 68 -0.94 9.16 -10.97
N ALA A 69 -1.12 10.15 -11.85
CA ALA A 69 -2.39 10.45 -12.51
C ALA A 69 -2.62 9.62 -13.79
N GLY A 70 -1.61 8.86 -14.24
CA GLY A 70 -1.66 8.07 -15.46
C GLY A 70 -2.60 6.86 -15.40
N ALA A 71 -2.81 6.23 -16.56
CA ALA A 71 -3.65 5.03 -16.68
C ALA A 71 -3.03 3.78 -16.03
N SER A 72 -1.69 3.75 -15.91
CA SER A 72 -0.93 2.66 -15.31
C SER A 72 0.00 3.21 -14.21
N PRO A 73 -0.58 3.78 -13.13
CA PRO A 73 0.16 4.67 -12.23
C PRO A 73 1.30 3.96 -11.50
N TYR A 74 1.14 2.67 -11.16
CA TYR A 74 2.20 1.87 -10.55
C TYR A 74 3.45 1.79 -11.44
N VAL A 75 3.29 1.33 -12.69
CA VAL A 75 4.42 1.13 -13.62
C VAL A 75 5.09 2.46 -13.94
N THR A 76 4.31 3.51 -14.20
CA THR A 76 4.87 4.83 -14.54
C THR A 76 5.58 5.46 -13.35
N ALA A 77 5.06 5.30 -12.12
CA ALA A 77 5.75 5.75 -10.91
C ALA A 77 7.05 4.96 -10.68
N PHE A 78 7.01 3.62 -10.82
CA PHE A 78 8.19 2.77 -10.70
C PHE A 78 9.30 3.20 -11.67
N ASP A 79 8.97 3.39 -12.95
CA ASP A 79 9.95 3.81 -13.97
C ASP A 79 10.56 5.18 -13.65
N PHE A 80 9.74 6.12 -13.15
CA PHE A 80 10.21 7.43 -12.71
C PHE A 80 11.17 7.32 -11.52
N LEU A 81 10.81 6.55 -10.49
CA LEU A 81 11.66 6.32 -9.30
C LEU A 81 12.97 5.63 -9.67
N ALA A 82 12.93 4.65 -10.57
CA ALA A 82 14.14 4.00 -11.09
C ALA A 82 15.05 4.99 -11.83
N GLY A 83 14.47 5.97 -12.53
CA GLY A 83 15.21 7.09 -13.11
C GLY A 83 15.92 7.95 -12.06
N LEU A 84 15.21 8.29 -10.97
CA LEU A 84 15.76 9.07 -9.87
C LEU A 84 16.84 8.34 -9.08
N ALA A 85 16.71 7.03 -8.84
CA ALA A 85 17.72 6.22 -8.15
C ALA A 85 19.07 6.20 -8.91
N ASN A 86 19.06 6.42 -10.23
CA ASN A 86 20.28 6.57 -11.04
C ASN A 86 20.83 8.00 -11.06
N SER A 87 20.13 8.94 -10.44
CA SER A 87 20.53 10.33 -10.27
C SER A 87 21.04 10.55 -8.83
N ALA A 88 21.59 11.73 -8.52
CA ALA A 88 22.14 12.03 -7.20
C ALA A 88 21.09 12.21 -6.08
N TYR A 89 19.93 11.55 -6.22
CA TYR A 89 18.97 11.44 -5.14
C TYR A 89 19.51 10.47 -4.09
N ALA A 90 19.19 10.74 -2.83
CA ALA A 90 19.55 9.93 -1.68
C ALA A 90 18.30 9.15 -1.25
N PRO A 91 18.13 7.90 -1.73
CA PRO A 91 16.96 7.09 -1.40
C PRO A 91 17.04 6.58 0.03
N PRO A 92 15.91 6.25 0.66
CA PRO A 92 15.88 5.73 2.01
C PRO A 92 16.43 4.29 2.08
N ASP A 93 16.53 3.77 3.30
CA ASP A 93 16.86 2.41 3.70
C ASP A 93 15.63 1.72 4.36
N PRO A 94 14.58 1.34 3.59
CA PRO A 94 13.28 1.03 4.18
C PRO A 94 13.27 -0.30 4.92
N TYR A 95 12.83 -0.28 6.18
CA TYR A 95 12.43 -1.48 6.90
C TYR A 95 10.97 -1.44 7.34
N ALA A 96 10.37 -2.62 7.52
CA ALA A 96 8.92 -2.69 7.70
C ALA A 96 8.45 -3.87 8.55
N TRP A 97 7.35 -3.65 9.24
CA TRP A 97 6.55 -4.72 9.85
C TRP A 97 5.08 -4.54 9.47
N ALA A 98 4.33 -5.62 9.63
CA ALA A 98 2.91 -5.62 9.38
C ALA A 98 2.14 -6.42 10.43
N GLU A 99 0.87 -6.10 10.59
CA GLU A 99 -0.04 -6.74 11.54
C GLU A 99 -1.45 -6.83 10.93
N VAL A 100 -2.24 -7.82 11.37
CA VAL A 100 -3.61 -8.03 10.87
C VAL A 100 -4.61 -7.71 11.98
N TRP A 101 -5.65 -6.96 11.66
CA TRP A 101 -6.81 -6.77 12.52
C TRP A 101 -7.81 -7.90 12.31
N GLN A 102 -8.04 -8.71 13.35
CA GLN A 102 -9.07 -9.76 13.36
C GLN A 102 -9.78 -9.82 14.71
N ASP A 103 -11.07 -10.15 14.70
CA ASP A 103 -11.88 -10.35 15.91
C ASP A 103 -11.81 -9.15 16.89
N GLY A 104 -11.65 -7.93 16.36
CA GLY A 104 -11.61 -6.69 17.14
C GLY A 104 -10.25 -6.32 17.75
N ALA A 105 -9.15 -6.93 17.32
CA ALA A 105 -7.80 -6.60 17.76
C ALA A 105 -6.75 -6.75 16.66
N TRP A 106 -5.65 -5.99 16.77
CA TRP A 106 -4.43 -6.25 16.02
C TRP A 106 -3.74 -7.50 16.56
N VAL A 107 -3.42 -8.43 15.67
CA VAL A 107 -2.83 -9.72 15.99
C VAL A 107 -1.67 -10.03 15.04
N SER A 108 -0.79 -10.93 15.48
CA SER A 108 0.22 -11.57 14.65
C SER A 108 1.14 -10.60 13.92
N ALA A 109 1.78 -9.66 14.63
CA ALA A 109 2.80 -8.83 14.00
C ALA A 109 3.92 -9.70 13.40
N ILE A 110 4.33 -9.37 12.18
CA ILE A 110 5.47 -9.96 11.48
C ILE A 110 6.39 -8.85 11.00
N GLU A 111 7.68 -9.13 11.00
CA GLU A 111 8.66 -8.26 10.39
C GLU A 111 8.85 -8.66 8.92
N LEU A 112 8.57 -7.73 8.01
CA LEU A 112 8.73 -7.93 6.56
C LEU A 112 10.20 -7.83 6.17
N CYS A 113 10.93 -6.93 6.82
CA CYS A 113 12.39 -6.84 6.87
C CYS A 113 12.81 -6.09 8.14
N SER A 114 13.98 -6.45 8.63
CA SER A 114 14.70 -5.82 9.72
C SER A 114 15.74 -4.84 9.17
N MET A 115 16.27 -3.98 10.04
CA MET A 115 17.47 -3.16 9.80
C MET A 115 18.70 -3.95 9.31
N GLY A 116 18.77 -5.25 9.62
CA GLY A 116 19.91 -6.07 9.21
C GLY A 116 19.75 -6.76 7.85
N ASN A 117 18.59 -6.62 7.20
CA ASN A 117 18.25 -7.33 5.97
C ASN A 117 17.24 -6.59 5.07
N ASN A 118 17.09 -5.29 5.24
CA ASN A 118 16.42 -4.38 4.31
C ASN A 118 17.24 -4.22 3.02
N ASP A 119 16.58 -3.70 2.00
CA ASP A 119 17.25 -3.20 0.80
C ASP A 119 17.71 -1.76 1.11
N GLU A 120 19.01 -1.51 1.00
CA GLU A 120 19.60 -0.18 1.18
C GLU A 120 19.40 0.70 -0.09
N ASP A 121 19.37 2.02 0.09
CA ASP A 121 19.33 3.05 -0.96
C ASP A 121 18.25 2.77 -2.03
N THR A 122 16.99 2.51 -1.63
CA THR A 122 15.92 2.18 -2.59
C THR A 122 14.58 2.88 -2.36
N PHE A 123 13.95 3.29 -3.46
CA PHE A 123 12.55 3.74 -3.49
C PHE A 123 11.56 2.61 -3.76
N ALA A 124 12.04 1.40 -4.06
CA ALA A 124 11.22 0.25 -4.42
C ALA A 124 11.69 -1.00 -3.67
N PRO A 125 11.61 -1.00 -2.33
CA PRO A 125 12.12 -2.10 -1.54
C PRO A 125 11.29 -3.37 -1.73
N VAL A 126 11.97 -4.52 -1.76
CA VAL A 126 11.35 -5.85 -1.84
C VAL A 126 11.59 -6.57 -0.53
N TRP A 127 10.53 -7.09 0.09
CA TRP A 127 10.64 -7.68 1.41
C TRP A 127 11.11 -9.13 1.31
N PRO A 128 12.30 -9.50 1.85
CA PRO A 128 12.74 -10.89 1.88
C PRO A 128 12.00 -11.72 2.94
N GLY A 129 11.30 -11.08 3.88
CA GLY A 129 10.85 -11.68 5.13
C GLY A 129 11.98 -11.70 6.16
N SER A 130 11.63 -11.74 7.44
CA SER A 130 12.61 -11.80 8.52
C SER A 130 12.96 -13.23 8.94
N PRO A 131 14.25 -13.58 9.17
CA PRO A 131 14.65 -14.88 9.68
C PRO A 131 13.96 -15.28 10.99
N GLU A 132 13.64 -14.30 11.85
CA GLU A 132 12.91 -14.53 13.11
C GLU A 132 11.53 -15.16 12.88
N TYR A 133 10.91 -14.81 11.75
CA TYR A 133 9.60 -15.30 11.31
C TYR A 133 9.71 -16.36 10.22
N GLY A 134 10.88 -17.00 10.07
CA GLY A 134 11.10 -18.02 9.05
C GLY A 134 11.00 -17.49 7.62
N TYR A 135 11.33 -16.21 7.41
CA TYR A 135 11.18 -15.48 6.15
C TYR A 135 9.72 -15.34 5.69
N ALA A 136 8.76 -15.37 6.62
CA ALA A 136 7.38 -15.06 6.32
C ALA A 136 7.25 -13.61 5.84
N LYS A 137 6.47 -13.42 4.78
CA LYS A 137 6.09 -12.10 4.23
C LYS A 137 4.63 -11.78 4.49
N GLY A 138 4.00 -12.55 5.38
CA GLY A 138 2.56 -12.55 5.53
C GLY A 138 2.06 -13.64 6.48
N TRP A 139 0.80 -14.01 6.28
CA TRP A 139 0.07 -14.92 7.16
C TRP A 139 -0.72 -15.94 6.35
N SER A 140 -0.86 -17.13 6.92
CA SER A 140 -1.82 -18.14 6.48
C SER A 140 -3.03 -18.19 7.43
N GLY A 141 -4.14 -18.70 6.91
CA GLY A 141 -5.38 -18.88 7.67
C GLY A 141 -6.08 -17.60 8.06
N VAL A 142 -5.80 -16.47 7.40
CA VAL A 142 -6.42 -15.18 7.70
C VAL A 142 -7.90 -15.25 7.37
N ARG A 143 -8.77 -15.12 8.38
CA ARG A 143 -10.22 -14.99 8.15
C ARG A 143 -10.56 -13.79 7.27
N VAL A 144 -11.43 -14.02 6.29
CA VAL A 144 -11.95 -12.97 5.42
C VAL A 144 -13.24 -12.42 6.02
N THR A 145 -13.14 -11.28 6.70
CA THR A 145 -14.28 -10.59 7.33
C THR A 145 -14.32 -9.12 6.90
N PRO A 146 -15.50 -8.47 6.80
CA PRO A 146 -15.60 -7.08 6.35
C PRO A 146 -14.79 -6.06 7.20
N ASP A 147 -14.54 -6.39 8.46
CA ASP A 147 -13.77 -5.57 9.39
C ASP A 147 -12.26 -5.86 9.36
N MET A 148 -11.79 -6.85 8.59
CA MET A 148 -10.36 -7.15 8.51
C MET A 148 -9.56 -5.95 8.01
N ARG A 149 -8.37 -5.73 8.58
CA ARG A 149 -7.40 -4.73 8.14
C ARG A 149 -6.01 -5.33 8.17
N ILE A 150 -5.13 -4.84 7.32
CA ILE A 150 -3.70 -5.16 7.35
C ILE A 150 -2.98 -3.83 7.47
N ARG A 151 -2.25 -3.63 8.55
CA ARG A 151 -1.43 -2.44 8.77
C ARG A 151 0.00 -2.76 8.43
N THR A 152 0.63 -1.88 7.66
CA THR A 152 2.06 -1.92 7.40
C THR A 152 2.66 -0.61 7.89
N THR A 153 3.70 -0.72 8.71
CA THR A 153 4.52 0.43 9.10
C THR A 153 5.87 0.31 8.42
N ILE A 154 6.29 1.39 7.77
CA ILE A 154 7.56 1.48 7.05
C ILE A 154 8.34 2.64 7.67
N LEU A 155 9.61 2.39 7.98
CA LEU A 155 10.55 3.35 8.55
C LEU A 155 11.81 3.38 7.68
N ASP A 156 12.50 4.50 7.72
CA ASP A 156 13.82 4.72 7.13
C ASP A 156 14.92 4.43 8.16
N GLU A 157 15.98 3.73 7.77
CA GLU A 157 17.02 3.33 8.70
C GLU A 157 18.17 4.36 8.81
N ASP A 158 18.02 5.31 9.72
CA ASP A 158 19.14 6.19 10.07
C ASP A 158 20.07 5.65 11.17
N PHE A 159 21.29 6.19 11.23
CA PHE A 159 22.26 5.90 12.28
C PHE A 159 21.78 6.25 13.70
N SER A 160 20.87 7.23 13.86
CA SER A 160 20.45 7.71 15.19
C SER A 160 18.96 7.87 15.41
N GLU A 161 18.20 8.33 14.41
CA GLU A 161 16.76 8.58 14.53
C GLU A 161 16.07 8.13 13.24
N HIS A 162 15.47 6.94 13.27
CA HIS A 162 14.76 6.39 12.10
C HIS A 162 13.55 7.25 11.73
N ASP A 163 13.56 7.79 10.51
CA ASP A 163 12.46 8.59 10.02
C ASP A 163 11.25 7.74 9.62
N SER A 164 10.05 8.28 9.88
CA SER A 164 8.82 7.58 9.50
C SER A 164 8.56 7.75 8.01
N ILE A 165 8.64 6.64 7.26
CA ILE A 165 8.13 6.60 5.88
C ILE A 165 6.60 6.60 5.89
N GLY A 166 5.96 5.79 6.73
CA GLY A 166 4.52 5.89 6.89
C GLY A 166 3.86 4.66 7.48
N VAL A 167 2.59 4.84 7.85
CA VAL A 167 1.69 3.76 8.26
C VAL A 167 0.54 3.72 7.26
N VAL A 168 0.32 2.55 6.67
CA VAL A 168 -0.75 2.32 5.70
C VAL A 168 -1.60 1.13 6.13
N ASP A 169 -2.91 1.26 5.96
CA ASP A 169 -3.90 0.23 6.24
C ASP A 169 -4.54 -0.23 4.92
N LEU A 170 -4.40 -1.51 4.59
CA LEU A 170 -5.20 -2.19 3.58
C LEU A 170 -6.47 -2.76 4.23
N ASN A 171 -7.57 -2.70 3.51
CA ASN A 171 -8.88 -3.12 4.02
C ASN A 171 -9.43 -4.36 3.31
N TYR A 172 -10.64 -4.76 3.69
CA TYR A 172 -11.33 -5.90 3.12
C TYR A 172 -11.42 -5.83 1.58
N ASP A 173 -11.78 -4.68 1.00
CA ASP A 173 -11.94 -4.54 -0.44
C ASP A 173 -10.60 -4.70 -1.17
N ASP A 174 -9.49 -4.23 -0.60
CA ASP A 174 -8.14 -4.42 -1.14
C ASP A 174 -7.77 -5.91 -1.19
N VAL A 175 -8.06 -6.64 -0.12
CA VAL A 175 -7.83 -8.11 -0.02
C VAL A 175 -8.69 -8.86 -1.04
N ILE A 176 -9.96 -8.49 -1.18
CA ILE A 176 -10.87 -9.08 -2.18
C ILE A 176 -10.40 -8.77 -3.60
N ALA A 177 -9.90 -7.57 -3.87
CA ALA A 177 -9.37 -7.19 -5.16
C ALA A 177 -8.13 -8.03 -5.53
N ALA A 178 -7.18 -8.17 -4.60
CA ALA A 178 -5.99 -9.01 -4.81
C ALA A 178 -6.35 -10.49 -5.01
N LEU A 179 -7.29 -11.00 -4.22
CA LEU A 179 -7.79 -12.37 -4.35
C LEU A 179 -8.44 -12.63 -5.73
N LYS A 180 -9.20 -11.65 -6.25
CA LYS A 180 -9.78 -11.72 -7.60
C LYS A 180 -8.74 -11.64 -8.70
N ALA A 181 -7.68 -10.86 -8.49
CA ALA A 181 -6.58 -10.72 -9.45
C ALA A 181 -5.82 -12.03 -9.67
N LYS A 182 -5.75 -12.91 -8.64
CA LYS A 182 -5.00 -14.19 -8.68
C LYS A 182 -3.53 -14.00 -9.04
N ASP A 183 -2.99 -12.84 -8.71
CA ASP A 183 -1.63 -12.39 -8.97
C ASP A 183 -1.25 -11.35 -7.90
N VAL A 184 -0.03 -10.83 -7.98
CA VAL A 184 0.41 -9.68 -7.19
C VAL A 184 -0.36 -8.44 -7.64
N LEU A 185 -0.99 -7.76 -6.68
CA LEU A 185 -1.73 -6.54 -6.92
C LEU A 185 -1.08 -5.36 -6.18
N PRO A 186 -0.53 -4.36 -6.89
CA PRO A 186 -0.09 -3.12 -6.29
C PRO A 186 -1.30 -2.26 -5.90
N ILE A 187 -1.48 -2.04 -4.61
CA ILE A 187 -2.53 -1.20 -4.06
C ILE A 187 -1.98 0.21 -3.87
N ARG A 188 -2.66 1.20 -4.45
CA ARG A 188 -2.32 2.61 -4.30
C ARG A 188 -2.71 3.12 -2.91
N VAL A 189 -1.75 3.67 -2.17
CA VAL A 189 -1.91 4.11 -0.77
C VAL A 189 -1.33 5.51 -0.50
N ASP A 190 -1.03 6.28 -1.55
CA ASP A 190 -0.49 7.66 -1.50
C ASP A 190 -1.42 8.70 -0.83
N ASN A 191 -2.64 8.31 -0.46
CA ASN A 191 -3.54 9.11 0.37
C ASN A 191 -3.43 8.80 1.88
N GLN A 192 -2.57 7.87 2.27
CA GLN A 192 -2.27 7.48 3.66
C GLN A 192 -0.80 7.84 4.00
N GLY A 193 -0.38 7.70 5.26
CA GLY A 193 1.04 7.82 5.63
C GLY A 193 1.74 9.09 5.11
N GLN A 194 1.08 10.25 5.13
CA GLN A 194 1.57 11.54 4.59
C GLN A 194 1.92 11.54 3.08
N GLY A 195 1.49 10.53 2.33
CA GLY A 195 1.76 10.37 0.89
C GLY A 195 3.19 9.90 0.58
N GLN A 196 3.92 9.41 1.58
CA GLN A 196 5.28 8.92 1.40
C GLN A 196 5.34 7.44 0.99
N VAL A 197 4.29 6.66 1.27
CA VAL A 197 4.10 5.32 0.68
C VAL A 197 3.14 5.46 -0.50
N LEU A 198 3.61 5.20 -1.71
CA LEU A 198 2.83 5.36 -2.93
C LEU A 198 1.99 4.12 -3.23
N PHE A 199 2.63 2.95 -3.13
CA PHE A 199 2.01 1.66 -3.38
C PHE A 199 2.50 0.60 -2.39
N LEU A 200 1.66 -0.38 -2.11
CA LEU A 200 2.01 -1.61 -1.42
C LEU A 200 1.51 -2.80 -2.24
N SER A 201 2.40 -3.73 -2.60
CA SER A 201 2.02 -4.89 -3.38
C SER A 201 1.68 -6.08 -2.49
N ILE A 202 0.51 -6.66 -2.72
CA ILE A 202 0.04 -7.83 -1.98
C ILE A 202 -0.31 -9.00 -2.90
N SER A 203 -0.14 -10.22 -2.38
CA SER A 203 -0.67 -11.44 -2.97
C SER A 203 -1.65 -12.08 -2.00
N VAL A 204 -2.82 -12.50 -2.50
CA VAL A 204 -3.84 -13.15 -1.68
C VAL A 204 -4.31 -14.42 -2.38
N LEU A 205 -4.20 -15.55 -1.68
CA LEU A 205 -4.55 -16.88 -2.18
C LEU A 205 -5.66 -17.51 -1.33
N PRO A 206 -6.63 -18.22 -1.94
CA PRO A 206 -7.63 -18.95 -1.19
C PRO A 206 -7.01 -20.16 -0.47
N GLU A 207 -7.52 -20.48 0.72
CA GLU A 207 -7.19 -21.70 1.47
C GLU A 207 -8.35 -22.71 1.49
#